data_AF-A0A2G8L9S1-F1
#
_entry.id   AF-A0A2G8L9S1-F1
#
_cell.length_a   1.000
_cell.length_b   1.000
_cell.length_c   1.000
_cell.angle_alpha   90.00
_cell.angle_beta   90.00
_cell.angle_gamma   90.00
#
_symmetry.space_group_name_H-M   'P 1'
#
loop_
_entity.id
_entity.type
_entity.pdbx_description
1 polymer ?
#
loop_
_entity_poly.entity_id
_entity_poly.type
_entity_poly.pdbx_seq_one_letter_code
_entity_poly.pdbx_strand_id
1 'polypeptide(L)'
;MFGVNAASEKFQKAVSHMLTGLPGVINISDDIIVYGQSKQEHNKNLNSVFQRLAECGACLNRDKCKIAQPEVVYFGHIFSAQGISREPAKINDIKTTEVPIDASAVRSFLGLTQYVSRFIPNYASITSPLRELTKKEVKFEWSDECNQAFEQLKRTLTNETTVTDRQLQPICGDR
;
A
#
# COMPACT_ATOMS: atom_id res chain seq x y z
N MET A 1 -1.79 -28.87 3.79
CA MET A 1 -0.64 -29.02 2.87
C MET A 1 -0.30 -27.63 2.35
N PHE A 2 0.75 -26.98 2.89
CA PHE A 2 1.27 -25.71 2.37
C PHE A 2 2.35 -26.04 1.33
N GLY A 3 2.42 -25.30 0.22
CA GLY A 3 3.52 -25.44 -0.76
C GLY A 3 3.15 -25.61 -2.23
N VAL A 4 1.88 -25.51 -2.63
CA VAL A 4 1.51 -25.49 -4.06
C VAL A 4 1.33 -24.04 -4.50
N ASN A 5 2.16 -23.52 -5.40
CA ASN A 5 2.10 -22.12 -5.87
C ASN A 5 0.70 -21.69 -6.38
N ALA A 6 -0.10 -22.64 -6.89
CA ALA A 6 -1.45 -22.38 -7.38
C ALA A 6 -2.53 -22.35 -6.27
N ALA A 7 -2.20 -22.75 -5.04
CA ALA A 7 -3.19 -22.84 -3.95
C ALA A 7 -3.67 -21.45 -3.51
N SER A 8 -2.76 -20.47 -3.38
CA SER A 8 -3.10 -19.10 -2.99
C SER A 8 -3.97 -18.41 -4.05
N GLU A 9 -3.65 -18.60 -5.33
CA GLU A 9 -4.44 -18.00 -6.41
C GLU A 9 -5.84 -18.61 -6.51
N LYS A 10 -5.96 -19.94 -6.34
CA LYS A 10 -7.27 -20.62 -6.29
C LYS A 10 -8.08 -20.20 -5.07
N PHE A 11 -7.44 -20.07 -3.92
CA PHE A 11 -8.08 -19.58 -2.69
C PHE A 11 -8.57 -18.14 -2.86
N GLN A 12 -7.73 -17.25 -3.36
CA GLN A 12 -8.10 -15.86 -3.64
C GLN A 12 -9.28 -15.77 -4.62
N LYS A 13 -9.26 -16.56 -5.71
CA LYS A 13 -10.39 -16.62 -6.66
C LYS A 13 -11.66 -17.12 -5.99
N ALA A 14 -11.57 -18.15 -5.15
CA ALA A 14 -12.72 -18.67 -4.41
C ALA A 14 -13.30 -17.62 -3.45
N VAL A 15 -12.46 -16.96 -2.64
CA VAL A 15 -12.91 -15.92 -1.69
C VAL A 15 -13.45 -14.70 -2.43
N SER A 16 -12.82 -14.28 -3.54
CA SER A 16 -13.34 -13.19 -4.37
C SER A 16 -14.71 -13.52 -4.96
N HIS A 17 -14.88 -14.75 -5.47
CA HIS A 17 -16.16 -15.21 -5.98
C HIS A 17 -17.22 -15.29 -4.87
N MET A 18 -16.87 -15.79 -3.68
CA MET A 18 -17.77 -15.84 -2.52
C MET A 18 -18.27 -14.45 -2.13
N LEU A 19 -17.43 -13.42 -2.19
CA LEU A 19 -17.77 -12.04 -1.79
C LEU A 19 -18.39 -11.20 -2.91
N THR A 20 -18.53 -11.76 -4.12
CA THR A 20 -19.09 -11.05 -5.27
C THR A 20 -20.53 -10.60 -4.97
N GLY A 21 -20.82 -9.34 -5.34
CA GLY A 21 -22.12 -8.71 -5.15
C GLY A 21 -22.37 -8.10 -3.77
N LEU A 22 -21.41 -8.20 -2.83
CA LEU A 22 -21.52 -7.53 -1.53
C LEU A 22 -21.04 -6.07 -1.62
N PRO A 23 -21.82 -5.09 -1.13
CA PRO A 23 -21.38 -3.69 -1.10
C PRO A 23 -20.37 -3.47 0.03
N GLY A 24 -19.41 -2.58 -0.21
CA GLY A 24 -18.45 -2.15 0.82
C GLY A 24 -17.48 -3.26 1.25
N VAL A 25 -17.11 -4.16 0.33
CA VAL A 25 -16.19 -5.28 0.59
C VAL A 25 -15.10 -5.31 -0.46
N ILE A 26 -13.85 -5.44 -0.02
CA ILE A 26 -12.70 -5.67 -0.88
C ILE A 26 -11.97 -6.92 -0.37
N ASN A 27 -11.65 -7.82 -1.30
CA ASN A 27 -10.76 -8.95 -1.04
C ASN A 27 -9.36 -8.58 -1.52
N ILE A 28 -8.36 -8.75 -0.65
CA ILE A 28 -6.97 -8.69 -1.06
C ILE A 28 -6.23 -9.91 -0.49
N SER A 29 -5.84 -10.82 -1.37
CA SER A 29 -5.20 -12.10 -1.00
C SER A 29 -6.01 -12.89 0.03
N ASP A 30 -5.56 -12.91 1.28
CA ASP A 30 -6.18 -13.66 2.38
C ASP A 30 -7.02 -12.77 3.31
N ASP A 31 -7.01 -11.45 3.10
CA ASP A 31 -7.70 -10.49 3.95
C ASP A 31 -8.97 -9.95 3.28
N ILE A 32 -9.99 -9.73 4.12
CA ILE A 32 -11.26 -9.15 3.73
C ILE A 32 -11.38 -7.79 4.43
N ILE A 33 -11.43 -6.72 3.63
CA ILE A 33 -11.64 -5.36 4.12
C ILE A 33 -13.11 -5.01 3.94
N VAL A 34 -13.76 -4.61 5.04
CA VAL A 34 -15.15 -4.17 5.03
C VAL A 34 -15.20 -2.70 5.41
N TYR A 35 -15.95 -1.89 4.66
CA TYR A 35 -16.07 -0.46 4.86
C TYR A 35 -17.50 0.04 4.62
N GLY A 36 -17.80 1.24 5.10
CA GLY A 36 -19.07 1.94 4.92
C GLY A 36 -18.91 3.41 5.29
N GLN A 37 -19.76 4.29 4.76
CA GLN A 37 -19.68 5.74 5.01
C GLN A 37 -20.15 6.10 6.43
N SER A 38 -21.02 5.27 7.00
CA SER A 38 -21.49 5.38 8.38
C SER A 38 -21.22 4.09 9.15
N LYS A 39 -21.23 4.18 10.49
CA LYS A 39 -21.15 3.01 11.35
C LYS A 39 -22.31 2.03 11.09
N GLN A 40 -23.51 2.54 10.80
CA GLN A 40 -24.67 1.71 10.47
C GLN A 40 -24.43 0.94 9.17
N GLU A 41 -23.96 1.62 8.14
CA GLU A 41 -23.67 1.00 6.84
C GLU A 41 -22.54 -0.03 6.94
N HIS A 42 -21.42 0.34 7.59
CA HIS A 42 -20.33 -0.59 7.86
C HIS A 42 -20.82 -1.87 8.56
N ASN A 43 -21.65 -1.74 9.59
CA ASN A 43 -22.17 -2.89 10.32
C ASN A 43 -23.11 -3.75 9.47
N LYS A 44 -23.92 -3.13 8.59
CA LYS A 44 -24.76 -3.84 7.63
C LYS A 44 -23.90 -4.65 6.63
N ASN A 45 -22.84 -4.05 6.10
CA ASN A 45 -21.91 -4.70 5.19
C ASN A 45 -21.17 -5.85 5.88
N LEU A 46 -20.69 -5.62 7.11
CA LEU A 46 -20.01 -6.63 7.94
C LEU A 46 -20.91 -7.85 8.22
N ASN A 47 -22.17 -7.62 8.59
CA ASN A 47 -23.13 -8.70 8.81
C ASN A 47 -23.37 -9.52 7.53
N SER A 48 -23.46 -8.84 6.37
CA SER A 48 -23.63 -9.50 5.07
C SER A 48 -22.43 -10.39 4.73
N VAL A 49 -21.21 -9.93 5.05
CA VAL A 49 -19.98 -10.72 4.89
C VAL A 49 -19.98 -11.94 5.80
N PHE A 50 -20.29 -11.78 7.09
CA PHE A 50 -20.35 -12.92 8.02
C PHE A 50 -21.38 -13.96 7.60
N GLN A 51 -22.56 -13.52 7.14
CA GLN A 51 -23.57 -14.42 6.63
C GLN A 51 -23.06 -15.20 5.41
N ARG A 52 -22.46 -14.51 4.43
CA ARG A 52 -21.91 -15.15 3.23
C ARG A 52 -20.80 -16.15 3.55
N LEU A 53 -19.91 -15.80 4.47
CA LEU A 53 -18.84 -16.70 4.91
C LEU A 53 -19.41 -17.96 5.59
N ALA A 54 -20.44 -17.80 6.43
CA ALA A 54 -21.12 -18.92 7.06
C ALA A 54 -21.81 -19.84 6.04
N GLU A 55 -22.50 -19.27 5.05
CA GLU A 55 -23.15 -20.02 3.95
C GLU A 55 -22.15 -20.84 3.13
N CYS A 56 -20.94 -20.32 2.92
CA CYS A 56 -19.88 -21.01 2.19
C CYS A 56 -19.00 -21.92 3.07
N GLY A 57 -19.27 -22.03 4.38
CA GLY A 57 -18.48 -22.83 5.30
C GLY A 57 -17.07 -22.30 5.58
N ALA A 58 -16.84 -21.00 5.34
CA ALA A 58 -15.57 -20.34 5.62
C ALA A 58 -15.50 -19.86 7.07
N CYS A 59 -14.35 -20.07 7.73
CA CYS A 59 -14.11 -19.64 9.10
C CYS A 59 -13.10 -18.50 9.15
N LEU A 60 -13.34 -17.53 10.04
CA LEU A 60 -12.42 -16.43 10.33
C LEU A 60 -11.59 -16.73 11.59
N ASN A 61 -10.33 -16.29 11.59
CA ASN A 61 -9.52 -16.30 12.80
C ASN A 61 -9.85 -15.07 13.65
N ARG A 62 -10.59 -15.28 14.74
CA ARG A 62 -11.05 -14.23 15.64
C ARG A 62 -9.92 -13.33 16.16
N ASP A 63 -8.78 -13.91 16.51
CA ASP A 63 -7.65 -13.16 17.10
C ASP A 63 -6.98 -12.23 16.08
N LYS A 64 -7.18 -12.48 14.79
CA LYS A 64 -6.67 -11.63 13.70
C LYS A 64 -7.71 -10.63 13.18
N CYS A 65 -8.99 -10.75 13.57
CA CYS A 65 -10.05 -9.86 13.14
C CYS A 65 -9.98 -8.51 13.87
N LYS A 66 -9.70 -7.44 13.13
CA LYS A 66 -9.80 -6.06 13.62
C LYS A 66 -11.13 -5.46 13.16
N ILE A 67 -12.08 -5.31 14.07
CA ILE A 67 -13.45 -4.85 13.75
C ILE A 67 -13.62 -3.38 14.15
N ALA A 68 -14.35 -2.62 13.33
CA ALA A 68 -14.77 -1.24 13.59
C ALA A 68 -13.62 -0.29 13.94
N GLN A 69 -12.51 -0.42 13.21
CA GLN A 69 -11.36 0.47 13.35
C GLN A 69 -11.59 1.76 12.55
N PRO A 70 -11.18 2.93 13.06
CA PRO A 70 -11.24 4.18 12.31
C PRO A 70 -10.22 4.22 11.15
N GLU A 71 -9.17 3.40 11.25
CA GLU A 71 -8.13 3.25 10.25
C GLU A 71 -7.65 1.80 10.17
N VAL A 72 -7.17 1.39 8.99
CA VAL A 72 -6.60 0.06 8.76
C VAL A 72 -5.24 0.22 8.09
N VAL A 73 -4.20 -0.34 8.70
CA VAL A 73 -2.88 -0.48 8.06
C VAL A 73 -2.92 -1.69 7.16
N TYR A 74 -2.69 -1.49 5.87
CA TYR A 74 -2.66 -2.57 4.89
C TYR A 74 -1.60 -2.35 3.82
N PHE A 75 -0.76 -3.37 3.59
CA PHE A 75 0.44 -3.29 2.75
C PHE A 75 1.36 -2.10 3.05
N GLY A 76 1.37 -1.52 4.27
CA GLY A 76 2.14 -0.32 4.67
C GLY A 76 1.47 1.03 4.35
N HIS A 77 0.21 0.99 3.91
CA HIS A 77 -0.62 2.17 3.72
C HIS A 77 -1.66 2.22 4.83
N ILE A 78 -2.02 3.42 5.26
CA ILE A 78 -3.10 3.65 6.22
C ILE A 78 -4.34 4.02 5.44
N PHE A 79 -5.39 3.22 5.53
CA PHE A 79 -6.70 3.52 4.97
C PHE A 79 -7.56 4.12 6.07
N SER A 80 -8.00 5.36 5.89
CA SER A 80 -8.90 6.05 6.83
C SER A 80 -10.03 6.76 6.08
N ALA A 81 -10.95 7.37 6.84
CA ALA A 81 -12.02 8.21 6.26
C ALA A 81 -11.49 9.37 5.41
N GLN A 82 -10.24 9.81 5.63
CA GLN A 82 -9.59 10.89 4.89
C GLN A 82 -8.89 10.41 3.60
N GLY A 83 -8.88 9.09 3.36
CA GLY A 83 -8.25 8.47 2.19
C GLY A 83 -7.04 7.60 2.54
N ILE A 84 -6.11 7.48 1.61
CA ILE A 84 -4.92 6.64 1.76
C ILE A 84 -3.75 7.52 2.22
N SER A 85 -3.23 7.21 3.40
CA SER A 85 -2.05 7.86 3.98
C SER A 85 -0.85 6.92 3.99
N ARG A 86 0.35 7.50 4.08
CA ARG A 86 1.61 6.76 4.19
C ARG A 86 1.80 6.29 5.63
N GLU A 87 2.39 5.11 5.82
CA GLU A 87 2.83 4.68 7.14
C GLU A 87 4.01 5.54 7.65
N PRO A 88 3.90 6.18 8.83
CA PRO A 88 4.93 7.06 9.38
C PRO A 88 6.30 6.38 9.53
N ALA A 89 6.33 5.10 9.89
CA ALA A 89 7.57 4.34 10.04
C ALA A 89 8.37 4.29 8.72
N LYS A 90 7.70 4.02 7.59
CA LYS A 90 8.34 3.99 6.26
C LYS A 90 8.83 5.35 5.81
N ILE A 91 8.08 6.41 6.12
CA ILE A 91 8.56 7.78 5.88
C ILE A 91 9.81 8.06 6.71
N ASN A 92 9.81 7.65 7.98
CA ASN A 92 10.92 7.87 8.88
C ASN A 92 12.19 7.16 8.39
N ASP A 93 12.08 5.90 7.96
CA ASP A 93 13.21 5.15 7.39
C ASP A 93 13.85 5.90 6.20
N ILE A 94 13.04 6.47 5.31
CA ILE A 94 13.55 7.24 4.16
C ILE A 94 14.18 8.57 4.61
N LYS A 95 13.62 9.22 5.64
CA LYS A 95 14.16 10.47 6.20
C LYS A 95 15.52 10.26 6.87
N THR A 96 15.67 9.17 7.62
CA THR A 96 16.91 8.86 8.36
C THR A 96 17.95 8.16 7.50
N THR A 97 17.60 7.70 6.29
CA THR A 97 18.55 7.10 5.36
C THR A 97 19.68 8.08 5.02
N GLU A 98 20.91 7.62 5.22
CA GLU A 98 22.15 8.30 4.85
C GLU A 98 22.39 8.24 3.34
N VAL A 99 23.32 9.06 2.85
CA VAL A 99 23.68 9.08 1.42
C VAL A 99 24.25 7.72 1.01
N PRO A 100 23.69 7.06 -0.02
CA PRO A 100 24.22 5.79 -0.51
C PRO A 100 25.68 5.88 -0.96
N ILE A 101 26.51 4.96 -0.47
CA ILE A 101 27.96 4.92 -0.77
C ILE A 101 28.33 3.96 -1.91
N ASP A 102 27.38 3.13 -2.35
CA ASP A 102 27.58 2.18 -3.44
C ASP A 102 26.28 1.86 -4.19
N ALA A 103 26.39 1.14 -5.30
CA ALA A 103 25.24 0.74 -6.12
C ALA A 103 24.25 -0.17 -5.39
N SER A 104 24.67 -0.91 -4.36
CA SER A 104 23.80 -1.77 -3.55
C SER A 104 22.93 -0.94 -2.61
N ALA A 105 23.53 0.05 -1.95
CA ALA A 105 22.85 1.03 -1.11
C ALA A 105 21.86 1.86 -1.95
N VAL A 106 22.21 2.24 -3.17
CA VAL A 106 21.26 2.93 -4.08
C VAL A 106 20.08 2.04 -4.43
N ARG A 107 20.29 0.75 -4.77
CA ARG A 107 19.18 -0.19 -5.02
C ARG A 107 18.28 -0.33 -3.80
N SER A 108 18.87 -0.41 -2.62
CA SER A 108 18.14 -0.51 -1.35
C SER A 108 17.28 0.74 -1.11
N PHE A 109 17.83 1.93 -1.29
CA PHE A 109 17.10 3.20 -1.19
C PHE A 109 16.00 3.33 -2.25
N LEU A 110 16.26 2.95 -3.50
CA LEU A 110 15.25 2.92 -4.56
C LEU A 110 14.11 1.95 -4.21
N GLY A 111 14.42 0.79 -3.63
CA GLY A 111 13.42 -0.16 -3.13
C GLY A 111 12.53 0.44 -2.04
N LEU A 112 13.13 1.16 -1.08
CA LEU A 112 12.38 1.85 -0.01
C LEU A 112 11.48 2.96 -0.57
N THR A 113 12.00 3.79 -1.48
CA THR A 113 11.24 4.92 -2.04
C THR A 113 10.19 4.48 -3.06
N GLN A 114 10.38 3.35 -3.74
CA GLN A 114 9.40 2.77 -4.66
C GLN A 114 8.07 2.50 -3.97
N TYR A 115 8.11 2.11 -2.69
CA TYR A 115 6.94 1.86 -1.85
C TYR A 115 6.02 3.10 -1.73
N VAL A 116 6.62 4.29 -1.62
CA VAL A 116 5.92 5.58 -1.49
C VAL A 116 5.84 6.37 -2.81
N SER A 117 6.28 5.78 -3.92
CA SER A 117 6.37 6.44 -5.24
C SER A 117 5.04 7.02 -5.73
N ARG A 118 3.91 6.38 -5.40
CA ARG A 118 2.56 6.88 -5.75
C ARG A 118 2.28 8.27 -5.20
N PHE A 119 3.02 8.68 -4.18
CA PHE A 119 2.88 9.97 -3.55
C PHE A 119 4.00 10.95 -3.88
N ILE A 120 4.86 10.61 -4.84
CA ILE A 120 5.97 11.46 -5.32
C ILE A 120 5.67 11.78 -6.78
N PRO A 121 5.23 13.01 -7.11
CA PRO A 121 5.02 13.40 -8.50
C PRO A 121 6.34 13.29 -9.27
N ASN A 122 6.27 12.80 -10.51
CA ASN A 122 7.44 12.61 -11.38
C ASN A 122 8.53 11.70 -10.80
N TYR A 123 8.18 10.74 -9.92
CA TYR A 123 9.13 9.81 -9.28
C TYR A 123 10.12 9.19 -10.28
N ALA A 124 9.65 8.75 -11.45
CA ALA A 124 10.50 8.12 -12.46
C ALA A 124 11.58 9.08 -12.99
N SER A 125 11.23 10.35 -13.21
CA SER A 125 12.17 11.38 -13.67
C SER A 125 13.18 11.73 -12.57
N ILE A 126 12.71 11.88 -11.33
CA ILE A 126 13.56 12.22 -10.17
C ILE A 126 14.57 11.09 -9.90
N THR A 127 14.13 9.83 -9.96
CA THR A 127 15.01 8.66 -9.69
C THR A 127 15.89 8.24 -10.85
N SER A 128 15.74 8.86 -12.03
CA SER A 128 16.54 8.55 -13.22
C SER A 128 18.06 8.51 -12.96
N PRO A 129 18.70 9.59 -12.44
CA PRO A 129 20.14 9.58 -12.16
C PRO A 129 20.55 8.48 -11.16
N LEU A 130 19.72 8.19 -10.15
CA LEU A 130 20.00 7.13 -9.18
C LEU A 130 19.91 5.74 -9.82
N ARG A 131 18.98 5.52 -10.75
CA ARG A 131 18.85 4.23 -11.46
C ARG A 131 20.05 3.95 -12.36
N GLU A 132 20.63 4.99 -12.97
CA GLU A 132 21.85 4.86 -13.77
C GLU A 132 23.01 4.27 -12.94
N LEU A 133 23.18 4.72 -11.69
CA LEU A 133 24.20 4.19 -10.76
C LEU A 133 24.02 2.70 -10.42
N THR A 134 22.85 2.11 -10.70
CA THR A 134 22.58 0.70 -10.42
C THR A 134 22.85 -0.23 -11.60
N LYS A 135 23.21 0.29 -12.78
CA LYS A 135 23.51 -0.49 -13.97
C LYS A 135 24.87 -1.20 -13.84
N LYS A 136 24.97 -2.42 -14.38
CA LYS A 136 26.16 -3.28 -14.21
C LYS A 136 27.44 -2.72 -14.85
N GLU A 137 27.31 -1.88 -15.88
CA GLU A 137 28.42 -1.35 -16.67
C GLU A 137 28.76 0.11 -16.34
N VAL A 138 28.14 0.67 -15.30
CA VAL A 138 28.34 2.06 -14.90
C VAL A 138 29.24 2.10 -13.66
N LYS A 139 30.31 2.91 -13.72
CA LYS A 139 31.13 3.19 -12.55
C LYS A 139 30.31 3.99 -11.55
N PHE A 140 30.33 3.56 -10.29
CA PHE A 140 29.66 4.29 -9.23
C PHE A 140 30.37 5.62 -8.96
N GLU A 141 29.74 6.72 -9.36
CA GLU A 141 30.20 8.07 -9.08
C GLU A 141 29.00 8.89 -8.61
N TRP A 142 29.01 9.31 -7.34
CA TRP A 142 27.93 10.10 -6.79
C TRP A 142 28.02 11.54 -7.29
N SER A 143 27.21 11.87 -8.28
CA SER A 143 27.20 13.20 -8.91
C SER A 143 26.29 14.19 -8.18
N ASP A 144 26.40 15.47 -8.52
CA ASP A 144 25.51 16.51 -8.00
C ASP A 144 24.04 16.25 -8.38
N GLU A 145 23.78 15.69 -9.57
CA GLU A 145 22.44 15.30 -10.01
C GLU A 145 21.88 14.15 -9.14
N CYS A 146 22.73 13.20 -8.74
CA CYS A 146 22.35 12.12 -7.83
C CYS A 146 22.01 12.69 -6.43
N ASN A 147 22.81 13.63 -5.95
CA ASN A 147 22.55 14.31 -4.68
C ASN A 147 21.26 15.12 -4.72
N GLN A 148 21.01 15.88 -5.78
CA GLN A 148 19.77 16.64 -5.97
C GLN A 148 18.55 15.71 -6.02
N ALA A 149 18.63 14.60 -6.75
CA ALA A 149 17.56 13.61 -6.80
C ALA A 149 17.27 13.00 -5.42
N PHE A 150 18.32 12.62 -4.67
CA PHE A 150 18.21 12.07 -3.33
C PHE A 150 17.54 13.05 -2.36
N GLU A 151 18.01 14.29 -2.31
CA GLU A 151 17.45 15.34 -1.45
C GLU A 151 16.02 15.71 -1.86
N GLN A 152 15.74 15.77 -3.16
CA GLN A 152 14.39 16.03 -3.65
C GLN A 152 13.41 14.94 -3.18
N LEU A 153 13.78 13.66 -3.25
CA LEU A 153 12.95 12.56 -2.74
C LEU A 153 12.67 12.70 -1.24
N LYS A 154 13.69 13.01 -0.43
CA LYS A 154 13.52 13.21 1.02
C LYS A 154 12.63 14.42 1.33
N ARG A 155 12.76 15.52 0.58
CA ARG A 155 11.93 16.72 0.72
C ARG A 155 10.47 16.48 0.34
N THR A 156 10.22 15.86 -0.80
CA THR A 156 8.85 15.55 -1.26
C THR A 156 8.09 14.67 -0.27
N LEU A 157 8.79 13.79 0.44
CA LEU A 157 8.20 12.94 1.48
C LEU A 157 8.04 13.63 2.84
N THR A 158 8.70 14.77 3.05
CA THR A 158 8.61 15.55 4.29
C THR A 158 7.43 16.53 4.24
N ASN A 159 7.07 17.01 3.06
CA ASN A 159 5.87 17.80 2.86
C ASN A 159 4.66 16.86 2.89
N GLU A 160 3.83 16.94 3.94
CA GLU A 160 2.59 16.16 4.13
C GLU A 160 1.70 16.22 2.89
N THR A 161 1.92 15.31 1.94
CA THR A 161 1.11 15.24 0.72
C THR A 161 0.23 14.02 0.86
N THR A 162 -0.88 14.14 1.58
CA THR A 162 -1.97 13.16 1.50
C THR A 162 -2.37 13.06 0.03
N VAL A 163 -2.21 11.90 -0.60
CA VAL A 163 -2.72 11.71 -1.96
C VAL A 163 -4.12 11.16 -1.85
N THR A 164 -5.09 12.03 -2.14
CA THR A 164 -6.41 11.60 -2.58
C THR A 164 -6.20 10.99 -3.97
N ASP A 165 -5.98 9.68 -4.04
CA ASP A 165 -5.84 9.00 -5.33
C ASP A 165 -7.09 9.28 -6.18
N ARG A 166 -6.94 9.87 -7.37
CA ARG A 166 -8.08 10.09 -8.28
C ARG A 166 -8.54 8.80 -8.98
N GLN A 167 -7.76 7.71 -8.92
CA GLN A 167 -8.23 6.39 -9.36
C GLN A 167 -9.05 5.66 -8.29
N LEU A 168 -9.05 6.19 -7.07
CA LEU A 168 -10.07 5.98 -6.06
C LEU A 168 -10.74 7.34 -5.79
N GLN A 169 -11.55 7.81 -6.75
CA GLN A 169 -12.48 8.93 -6.49
C GLN A 169 -12.99 8.85 -5.06
N PRO A 170 -13.07 9.99 -4.36
CA PRO A 170 -13.27 9.97 -2.93
C PRO A 170 -14.49 9.09 -2.65
N ILE A 171 -14.27 8.10 -1.78
CA ILE A 171 -15.31 7.32 -1.12
C ILE A 171 -16.17 8.23 -0.20
N CYS A 172 -16.06 9.55 -0.41
CA CYS A 172 -16.66 10.67 0.26
C CYS A 172 -17.21 11.57 -0.87
N GLY A 173 -18.54 11.69 -0.91
CA GLY A 173 -19.32 12.05 -2.09
C GLY A 173 -18.93 13.33 -2.83
N ASP A 174 -19.37 13.37 -4.08
CA ASP A 174 -20.08 14.53 -4.59
C ASP A 174 -21.42 14.06 -5.17
N ARG A 175 -22.41 14.94 -5.01
CA ARG A 175 -23.85 14.79 -5.24
C ARG A 175 -24.26 14.18 -6.58
#